data_AF-A0AAU3K234-F1
#
_entry.id   AF-A0AAU3K234-F1
#
_cell.length_a   1.000
_cell.length_b   1.000
_cell.length_c   1.000
_cell.angle_alpha   90.00
_cell.angle_beta   90.00
_cell.angle_gamma   90.00
#
_symmetry.space_group_name_H-M   'P 1'
#
loop_
_entity.id
_entity.type
_entity.pdbx_description
1 polymer ?
#
loop_
_entity_poly.entity_id
_entity_poly.type
_entity_poly.pdbx_seq_one_letter_code
_entity_poly.pdbx_strand_id
1 'polypeptide(L)'
;MVVSMDGRCPAAHPQDPTPCVGPPVVTVSDAVGEGADGCEHHGARLLASLAGGRVHPLPDAPQGAAIRVFKAADTIRPFCWFDGPRSEPSQLSRAENRARRHC
;
A
#
# COMPACT_ATOMS: atom_id res chain seq x y z
N MET A 1 -10.72 -20.44 7.55
CA MET A 1 -11.06 -19.22 6.77
C MET A 1 -11.39 -18.13 7.77
N VAL A 2 -10.39 -17.35 8.21
CA VAL A 2 -10.63 -16.25 9.15
C VAL A 2 -10.91 -15.00 8.32
N VAL A 3 -12.19 -14.67 8.17
CA VAL A 3 -12.59 -13.35 7.71
C VAL A 3 -12.57 -12.47 8.95
N SER A 4 -11.57 -11.59 9.09
CA SER A 4 -11.50 -10.65 10.22
C SER A 4 -12.76 -9.79 10.25
N MET A 5 -13.39 -9.72 11.42
CA MET A 5 -14.75 -9.21 11.68
C MET A 5 -14.98 -7.70 11.42
N ASP A 6 -13.98 -6.96 10.94
CA ASP A 6 -14.11 -5.54 10.58
C ASP A 6 -14.33 -5.30 9.08
N GLY A 7 -14.36 -6.35 8.24
CA GLY A 7 -14.54 -6.22 6.79
C GLY A 7 -13.37 -5.52 6.05
N ARG A 8 -12.32 -5.11 6.77
CA ARG A 8 -11.10 -4.49 6.23
C ARG A 8 -9.98 -5.52 6.12
N CYS A 9 -9.16 -5.41 5.07
CA CYS A 9 -8.02 -6.30 4.88
C CYS A 9 -6.88 -5.98 5.87
N PRO A 10 -6.02 -6.95 6.23
CA PRO A 10 -4.90 -6.75 7.17
C PRO A 10 -3.96 -5.59 6.83
N ALA A 11 -3.71 -5.31 5.55
CA ALA A 11 -2.87 -4.19 5.12
C ALA A 11 -3.50 -2.80 5.34
N ALA A 12 -4.79 -2.72 5.71
CA ALA A 12 -5.50 -1.46 5.86
C ALA A 12 -5.16 -0.82 7.20
N HIS A 13 -4.41 0.28 7.18
CA HIS A 13 -4.03 1.00 8.40
C HIS A 13 -5.29 1.45 9.18
N PRO A 14 -5.30 1.41 10.54
CA PRO A 14 -6.48 1.79 11.32
C PRO A 14 -6.98 3.22 11.08
N GLN A 15 -6.07 4.15 10.80
CA GLN A 15 -6.42 5.55 10.51
C GLN A 15 -6.80 5.79 9.05
N ASP A 16 -6.61 4.81 8.16
CA ASP A 16 -6.96 4.96 6.77
C ASP A 16 -8.49 4.88 6.59
N PRO A 17 -9.17 5.98 6.20
CA PRO A 17 -10.63 5.98 6.09
C PRO A 17 -11.12 5.29 4.82
N THR A 18 -10.25 4.92 3.88
CA THR A 18 -10.69 4.37 2.59
C THR A 18 -11.20 2.93 2.74
N PRO A 19 -12.31 2.59 2.06
CA PRO A 19 -12.83 1.23 2.05
C PRO A 19 -11.91 0.30 1.24
N CYS A 20 -11.98 -1.00 1.53
CA CYS A 20 -11.32 -2.00 0.70
C CYS A 20 -12.00 -2.07 -0.68
N VAL A 21 -11.20 -2.32 -1.73
CA VAL A 21 -11.70 -2.44 -3.12
C VAL A 21 -11.94 -3.89 -3.55
N GLY A 22 -11.94 -4.82 -2.61
CA GLY A 22 -12.05 -6.25 -2.85
C GLY A 22 -11.38 -7.08 -1.75
N PRO A 23 -11.30 -8.40 -1.92
CA PRO A 23 -10.60 -9.27 -0.98
C PRO A 23 -9.07 -9.01 -1.03
N PRO A 24 -8.32 -9.53 -0.05
CA PRO A 24 -6.88 -9.60 -0.14
C PRO A 24 -6.44 -10.40 -1.38
N VAL A 25 -5.48 -9.85 -2.13
CA VAL A 25 -4.92 -10.47 -3.34
C VAL A 25 -3.39 -10.36 -3.41
N VAL A 26 -2.77 -9.65 -2.46
CA VAL A 26 -1.32 -9.53 -2.35
C VAL A 26 -0.89 -9.64 -0.91
N THR A 27 0.35 -10.08 -0.69
CA THR A 27 1.09 -9.86 0.55
C THR A 27 2.12 -8.77 0.30
N VAL A 28 2.14 -7.75 1.15
CA VAL A 28 3.19 -6.73 1.15
C VAL A 28 4.09 -6.97 2.35
N SER A 29 5.39 -7.08 2.10
CA SER A 29 6.40 -7.30 3.13
C SER A 29 7.39 -6.14 3.22
N ASP A 30 7.92 -5.91 4.42
CA ASP A 30 8.98 -4.96 4.66
C ASP A 30 10.37 -5.51 4.28
N ALA A 31 11.41 -4.77 4.64
CA ALA A 31 12.79 -5.14 4.32
C ALA A 31 13.27 -6.42 5.05
N VAL A 32 12.70 -6.74 6.22
CA VAL A 32 13.06 -7.92 7.02
C VAL A 32 12.14 -9.11 6.78
N GLY A 33 11.07 -8.92 6.00
CA GLY A 33 10.18 -9.98 5.54
C GLY A 33 8.87 -10.10 6.32
N GLU A 34 8.60 -9.22 7.28
CA GLU A 34 7.29 -9.15 7.92
C GLU A 34 6.28 -8.54 6.96
N GLY A 35 5.07 -9.10 6.89
CA GLY A 35 4.11 -8.67 5.89
C GLY A 35 2.65 -8.84 6.29
N ALA A 36 1.79 -8.16 5.53
CA ALA A 36 0.35 -8.18 5.71
C ALA A 36 -0.34 -8.37 4.36
N ASP A 37 -1.42 -9.15 4.37
CA ASP A 37 -2.26 -9.37 3.21
C ASP A 37 -3.18 -8.16 2.96
N GLY A 38 -3.27 -7.74 1.70
CA GLY A 38 -3.97 -6.53 1.30
C GLY A 38 -4.80 -6.71 0.04
N CYS A 39 -5.92 -5.98 -0.02
CA CYS A 39 -6.57 -5.70 -1.30
C CYS A 39 -5.66 -4.81 -2.15
N GLU A 40 -5.95 -4.63 -3.44
CA GLU A 40 -5.07 -3.83 -4.31
C GLU A 40 -4.87 -2.39 -3.82
N HIS A 41 -5.90 -1.79 -3.21
CA HIS A 41 -5.84 -0.43 -2.69
C HIS A 41 -4.94 -0.30 -1.45
N HIS A 42 -5.24 -1.07 -0.41
CA HIS A 42 -4.49 -0.99 0.86
C HIS A 42 -3.11 -1.64 0.75
N GLY A 43 -2.95 -2.68 -0.08
CA GLY A 43 -1.63 -3.21 -0.43
C GLY A 43 -0.76 -2.17 -1.10
N ALA A 44 -1.30 -1.39 -2.04
CA ALA A 44 -0.54 -0.29 -2.65
C ALA A 44 -0.13 0.76 -1.61
N ARG A 45 -1.04 1.13 -0.70
CA ARG A 45 -0.75 2.15 0.31
C ARG A 45 0.27 1.68 1.34
N LEU A 46 0.17 0.44 1.81
CA LEU A 46 1.17 -0.17 2.67
C LEU A 46 2.53 -0.20 1.97
N LEU A 47 2.58 -0.64 0.71
CA LEU A 47 3.82 -0.65 -0.07
C LEU A 47 4.42 0.76 -0.24
N ALA A 48 3.58 1.79 -0.41
CA ALA A 48 4.02 3.18 -0.52
C ALA A 48 4.64 3.69 0.79
N SER A 49 4.17 3.21 1.95
CA SER A 49 4.68 3.62 3.27
C SER A 49 6.00 2.96 3.68
N LEU A 50 6.38 1.85 3.04
CA LEU A 50 7.55 1.07 3.41
C LEU A 50 8.81 1.47 2.63
N ALA A 51 9.90 1.70 3.36
CA ALA A 51 11.23 1.74 2.78
C ALA A 51 11.70 0.30 2.48
N GLY A 52 11.99 0.00 1.21
CA GLY A 52 12.43 -1.33 0.79
C GLY A 52 11.32 -2.40 0.76
N GLY A 53 10.05 -1.99 0.81
CA GLY A 53 8.92 -2.91 0.78
C GLY A 53 8.82 -3.69 -0.54
N ARG A 54 8.32 -4.92 -0.46
CA ARG A 54 8.08 -5.83 -1.58
C ARG A 54 6.62 -6.24 -1.63
N VAL A 55 6.14 -6.58 -2.82
CA VAL A 55 4.77 -7.05 -3.04
C VAL A 55 4.79 -8.38 -3.78
N HIS A 56 3.99 -9.32 -3.30
CA HIS A 56 3.85 -10.66 -3.85
C HIS A 56 2.36 -10.97 -4.08
N PRO A 57 1.98 -11.60 -5.20
CA PRO A 57 0.60 -12.03 -5.38
C PRO A 57 0.28 -13.21 -4.45
N LEU A 58 -0.95 -13.27 -3.95
CA LEU A 58 -1.47 -14.48 -3.30
C LEU A 58 -1.68 -15.61 -4.34
N PRO A 59 -1.73 -16.89 -3.92
CA PRO A 59 -1.83 -18.03 -4.84
C PRO A 59 -2.99 -17.94 -5.84
N ASP A 60 -4.16 -17.48 -5.39
CA ASP A 60 -5.38 -17.37 -6.22
C ASP A 60 -5.63 -15.93 -6.70
N ALA A 61 -4.64 -15.06 -6.62
CA ALA A 61 -4.78 -13.65 -7.01
C ALA A 61 -5.00 -13.51 -8.53
N PRO A 62 -5.84 -12.57 -8.98
CA PRO A 62 -5.96 -12.26 -10.39
C PRO A 62 -4.60 -11.91 -11.00
N GLN A 63 -4.35 -12.38 -12.23
CA GLN A 63 -3.07 -12.15 -12.91
C GLN A 63 -2.71 -10.66 -12.90
N GLY A 64 -1.46 -10.36 -12.55
CA GLY A 64 -0.94 -9.00 -12.50
C GLY A 64 -1.37 -8.18 -11.28
N ALA A 65 -2.05 -8.75 -10.28
CA ALA A 65 -2.43 -8.03 -9.05
C ALA A 65 -1.22 -7.33 -8.39
N ALA A 66 -0.11 -8.04 -8.18
CA ALA A 66 1.11 -7.46 -7.62
C ALA A 66 1.69 -6.33 -8.49
N ILE A 67 1.58 -6.42 -9.83
CA ILE A 67 2.04 -5.36 -10.74
C ILE A 67 1.15 -4.12 -10.63
N ARG A 68 -0.18 -4.29 -10.58
CA ARG A 68 -1.12 -3.17 -10.38
C ARG A 68 -0.85 -2.47 -9.05
N VAL A 69 -0.67 -3.24 -7.98
CA VAL A 69 -0.31 -2.73 -6.66
C VAL A 69 1.01 -1.97 -6.70
N PHE A 70 2.06 -2.55 -7.29
CA PHE A 70 3.37 -1.90 -7.41
C PHE A 70 3.29 -0.56 -8.16
N LYS A 71 2.56 -0.53 -9.29
CA LYS A 71 2.36 0.68 -10.09
C LYS A 71 1.55 1.73 -9.33
N ALA A 72 0.49 1.32 -8.64
CA ALA A 72 -0.33 2.23 -7.83
C ALA A 72 0.45 2.84 -6.67
N ALA A 73 1.30 2.05 -5.99
CA ALA A 73 2.13 2.50 -4.87
C ALA A 73 3.09 3.63 -5.26
N ASP A 74 3.48 3.74 -6.52
CA ASP A 74 4.39 4.78 -7.01
C ASP A 74 3.76 6.18 -7.00
N THR A 75 2.44 6.27 -7.22
CA THR A 75 1.74 7.53 -7.46
C THR A 75 0.85 7.95 -6.29
N ILE A 76 0.48 7.04 -5.40
CA ILE A 76 -0.33 7.37 -4.21
C ILE A 76 0.54 7.87 -3.06
N ARG A 77 -0.06 8.69 -2.20
CA ARG A 77 0.55 9.12 -0.95
C ARG A 77 0.36 8.03 0.13
N PRO A 78 1.38 7.76 0.96
CA PRO A 78 1.36 6.68 1.94
C PRO A 78 0.41 6.94 3.12
N PHE A 79 0.31 8.20 3.57
CA PHE A 79 -0.47 8.60 4.74
C PHE A 79 -1.62 9.52 4.31
N CYS A 80 -2.68 8.94 3.75
CA CYS A 80 -3.83 9.74 3.26
C CYS A 80 -4.63 10.41 4.38
N TRP A 81 -4.49 9.91 5.62
CA TRP A 81 -5.09 10.44 6.84
C TRP A 81 -4.27 11.56 7.49
N PHE A 82 -3.19 11.99 6.84
CA PHE A 82 -2.41 13.14 7.31
C PHE A 82 -2.96 14.44 6.70
N ASP A 83 -3.61 15.25 7.54
CA ASP A 83 -4.29 16.51 7.17
C ASP A 83 -3.37 17.75 7.20
N GLY A 84 -2.13 17.62 7.69
CA GLY A 84 -1.17 18.72 7.78
C GLY A 84 -0.37 19.01 6.50
N PRO A 85 0.43 20.10 6.48
CA PRO A 85 1.39 20.36 5.42
C PRO A 85 2.38 19.20 5.26
N ARG A 86 2.66 18.83 4.00
CA ARG A 86 3.61 17.75 3.67
C ARG A 86 5.02 18.30 3.43
N SER A 87 5.80 18.42 4.49
CA SER A 87 7.18 18.90 4.47
C SER A 87 8.19 17.80 4.21
N GLU A 88 7.89 16.56 4.62
CA GLU A 88 8.84 15.44 4.58
C GLU A 88 8.68 14.57 3.31
N PRO A 89 9.78 14.06 2.73
CA PRO A 89 9.72 13.13 1.60
C PRO A 89 8.86 11.88 1.86
N SER A 90 8.83 11.39 3.11
CA SER A 90 8.05 10.21 3.51
C SER A 90 6.53 10.43 3.42
N GLN A 91 6.06 11.68 3.36
CA GLN A 91 4.64 12.01 3.27
C GLN A 91 4.13 12.06 1.82
N LEU A 92 5.04 11.97 0.86
CA LEU A 92 4.79 12.11 -0.57
C LEU A 92 4.84 10.77 -1.28
N SER A 93 4.23 10.70 -2.46
CA SER A 93 4.44 9.56 -3.35
C SER A 93 5.87 9.53 -3.89
N ARG A 94 6.29 8.37 -4.41
CA ARG A 94 7.60 8.23 -5.08
C ARG A 94 7.67 9.11 -6.32
N ALA A 95 6.56 9.23 -7.07
CA ALA A 95 6.46 10.12 -8.22
C ALA A 95 6.63 11.61 -7.84
N GLU A 96 5.98 12.07 -6.77
CA GLU A 96 6.15 13.43 -6.24
C GLU A 96 7.60 13.70 -5.82
N ASN A 97 8.21 12.73 -5.13
CA ASN A 97 9.62 12.83 -4.72
C ASN A 97 10.58 12.89 -5.91
N ARG A 98 10.34 12.14 -6.99
CA ARG A 98 11.13 12.25 -8.22
C ARG A 98 10.98 13.63 -8.84
N ALA A 99 9.76 14.13 -8.98
CA ALA A 99 9.51 15.46 -9.54
C ALA A 99 10.27 16.57 -8.78
N ARG A 100 10.35 16.48 -7.44
CA ARG A 100 11.13 17.42 -6.60
C ARG A 100 12.65 17.30 -6.73
N ARG A 101 13.16 16.16 -7.21
CA ARG A 101 14.61 15.95 -7.42
C ARG A 101 15.08 16.41 -8.80
N HIS A 102 14.13 16.66 -9.71
CA HIS A 102 14.39 17.06 -11.09
C HIS A 102 14.12 18.56 -11.34
N CYS A 103 13.83 19.33 -10.28
CA CYS A 103 13.88 20.79 -10.29
C CYS A 103 15.19 21.29 -9.68
#